data_AF-A0A8I0MQV3-F1
#
_entry.id   AF-A0A8I0MQV3-F1
#
_cell.length_a   1.000
_cell.length_b   1.000
_cell.length_c   1.000
_cell.angle_alpha   90.00
_cell.angle_beta   90.00
_cell.angle_gamma   90.00
#
_symmetry.space_group_name_H-M   'P 1'
#
loop_
_entity.id
_entity.type
_entity.pdbx_description
1 polymer ?
#
loop_
_entity_poly.entity_id
_entity_poly.type
_entity_poly.pdbx_seq_one_letter_code
_entity_poly.pdbx_strand_id
1 'polypeptide(L)'
;MKLLSKKTAWAIFIASAGMAISQPNYASIVMNGTRVIYQGNKNEVTISLTNKNTRPVLIQSWIDTGNENATPEKISVPFVLSPPVNRVDPDKGQTIRISYTGVPALPQDKESVYWLNVLEVPSKDKKQEASQQKLNVVFRTRIKLFYRPGGLEGDSIQAADNLHWRLNGQNATAQNNSKYNVTVFTINFKGSGVSSEAKGAMIAPGESHTFSLKNSGNIDGLSFDTINDYGALINHKAKS
;
A
#
# COMPACT_ATOMS: atom_id res chain seq x y z
N MET A 1 -41.20 7.44 44.32
CA MET A 1 -40.99 6.97 42.93
C MET A 1 -41.78 7.89 42.00
N LYS A 2 -41.16 8.93 41.41
CA LYS A 2 -41.87 9.92 40.57
C LYS A 2 -41.96 9.39 39.13
N LEU A 3 -43.18 9.13 38.66
CA LEU A 3 -43.47 8.71 37.28
C LEU A 3 -43.24 9.89 36.32
N LEU A 4 -42.40 9.65 35.30
CA LEU A 4 -42.17 10.58 34.19
C LEU A 4 -43.48 10.84 33.43
N SER A 5 -43.74 12.10 33.07
CA SER A 5 -44.94 12.48 32.33
C SER A 5 -44.94 11.93 30.89
N LYS A 6 -46.12 11.68 30.31
CA LYS A 6 -46.26 11.23 28.91
C LYS A 6 -45.59 12.17 27.89
N LYS A 7 -45.50 13.48 28.19
CA LYS A 7 -44.82 14.47 27.33
C LYS A 7 -43.29 14.33 27.37
N THR A 8 -42.72 14.01 28.53
CA THR A 8 -41.28 13.73 28.66
C THR A 8 -40.91 12.37 28.06
N ALA A 9 -41.83 11.39 28.06
CA ALA A 9 -41.62 10.12 27.36
C ALA A 9 -41.63 10.29 25.82
N TRP A 10 -42.48 11.16 25.27
CA TRP A 10 -42.51 11.47 23.84
C TRP A 10 -41.28 12.26 23.37
N ALA A 11 -40.77 13.18 24.19
CA ALA A 11 -39.55 13.93 23.88
C ALA A 11 -38.30 13.02 23.81
N ILE A 12 -38.22 11.99 24.65
CA ILE A 12 -37.14 11.00 24.62
C ILE A 12 -37.24 10.12 23.36
N PHE A 13 -38.46 9.76 22.94
CA PHE A 13 -38.68 8.93 21.74
C PHE A 13 -38.30 9.66 20.43
N ILE A 14 -38.53 10.98 20.37
CA ILE A 14 -38.16 11.83 19.22
C ILE A 14 -36.64 12.12 19.23
N ALA A 15 -36.03 12.29 20.40
CA ALA A 15 -34.58 12.47 20.52
C ALA A 15 -33.77 11.20 20.15
N SER A 16 -34.33 10.00 20.36
CA SER A 16 -33.71 8.74 19.91
C SER A 16 -33.85 8.45 18.41
N ALA A 17 -34.76 9.13 17.70
CA ALA A 17 -34.98 8.93 16.26
C ALA A 17 -34.04 9.76 15.36
N GLY A 18 -33.30 10.73 15.93
CA GLY A 18 -32.48 11.69 15.18
C GLY A 18 -31.02 11.30 14.90
N MET A 19 -30.54 10.14 15.36
CA MET A 19 -29.13 9.73 15.25
C MET A 19 -28.90 8.48 14.38
N ALA A 20 -29.74 8.25 13.37
CA ALA A 20 -29.42 7.32 12.29
C ALA A 20 -28.85 8.10 11.09
N ILE A 21 -27.69 8.73 11.27
CA ILE A 21 -26.91 9.23 10.13
C ILE A 21 -26.37 7.98 9.44
N SER A 22 -27.02 7.55 8.35
CA SER A 22 -26.52 6.48 7.50
C SER A 22 -25.18 6.92 6.91
N GLN A 23 -24.08 6.42 7.46
CA GLN A 23 -22.76 6.60 6.87
C GLN A 23 -22.80 6.00 5.46
N PRO A 24 -22.47 6.76 4.40
CA PRO A 24 -22.30 6.16 3.09
C PRO A 24 -21.13 5.17 3.18
N ASN A 25 -21.43 3.88 3.08
CA ASN A 25 -20.42 2.84 3.05
C ASN A 25 -19.84 2.81 1.64
N TYR A 26 -18.81 3.63 1.39
CA TYR A 26 -17.98 3.53 0.19
C TYR A 26 -17.16 2.26 0.31
N ALA A 27 -17.77 1.15 -0.10
CA ALA A 27 -17.10 -0.13 -0.07
C ALA A 27 -16.26 -0.31 -1.36
N SER A 28 -15.17 -1.05 -1.24
CA SER A 28 -14.11 -1.17 -2.25
C SER A 28 -13.61 -2.61 -2.28
N ILE A 29 -12.82 -2.97 -3.30
CA ILE A 29 -12.01 -4.18 -3.26
C ILE A 29 -10.96 -4.05 -2.15
N VAL A 30 -11.03 -4.95 -1.17
CA VAL A 30 -10.06 -5.06 -0.09
C VAL A 30 -9.10 -6.20 -0.36
N MET A 31 -7.80 -5.98 -0.16
CA MET A 31 -6.74 -6.95 -0.35
C MET A 31 -6.16 -7.41 0.99
N ASN A 32 -5.74 -8.67 1.11
CA ASN A 32 -5.16 -9.23 2.32
C ASN A 32 -3.68 -8.83 2.58
N GLY A 33 -3.22 -7.71 2.01
CA GLY A 33 -1.86 -7.20 2.20
C GLY A 33 -1.63 -5.88 1.46
N THR A 34 -0.61 -5.14 1.88
CA THR A 34 -0.18 -3.87 1.25
C THR A 34 1.08 -4.03 0.38
N ARG A 35 1.56 -5.27 0.26
CA ARG A 35 2.71 -5.69 -0.55
C ARG A 35 2.71 -7.20 -0.71
N VAL A 36 3.51 -7.67 -1.65
CA VAL A 36 3.65 -9.09 -1.99
C VAL A 36 5.11 -9.46 -1.92
N ILE A 37 5.44 -10.49 -1.16
CA ILE A 37 6.79 -11.07 -1.14
C ILE A 37 6.74 -12.39 -1.91
N TYR A 38 7.26 -12.39 -3.13
CA TYR A 38 7.48 -13.60 -3.92
C TYR A 38 8.81 -14.21 -3.51
N GLN A 39 8.75 -15.34 -2.81
CA GLN A 39 9.93 -16.12 -2.45
C GLN A 39 10.43 -16.88 -3.69
N GLY A 40 11.66 -16.65 -4.12
CA GLY A 40 12.24 -17.20 -5.34
C GLY A 40 12.41 -18.73 -5.33
N ASN A 41 12.30 -19.36 -4.15
CA ASN A 41 12.25 -20.82 -3.98
C ASN A 41 10.83 -21.39 -4.03
N LYS A 42 9.81 -20.57 -4.33
CA LYS A 42 8.41 -20.99 -4.52
C LYS A 42 8.04 -20.82 -5.98
N ASN A 43 7.11 -21.67 -6.43
CA ASN A 43 6.58 -21.60 -7.80
C ASN A 43 5.60 -20.43 -7.98
N GLU A 44 4.99 -19.97 -6.89
CA GLU A 44 3.91 -19.00 -6.93
C GLU A 44 3.71 -18.32 -5.58
N VAL A 45 3.02 -17.18 -5.61
CA VAL A 45 2.45 -16.50 -4.45
C VAL A 45 1.00 -16.14 -4.76
N THR A 46 0.15 -16.13 -3.74
CA THR A 46 -1.28 -15.82 -3.88
C THR A 46 -1.67 -14.59 -3.08
N ILE A 47 -2.62 -13.84 -3.60
CA ILE A 47 -3.21 -12.67 -2.96
C ILE A 47 -4.72 -12.82 -3.00
N SER A 48 -5.37 -12.57 -1.88
CA SER A 48 -6.81 -12.66 -1.76
C SER A 48 -7.41 -11.26 -1.73
N LEU A 49 -8.41 -11.08 -2.57
CA LEU A 49 -9.23 -9.89 -2.72
C LEU A 49 -10.63 -10.22 -2.23
N THR A 50 -11.33 -9.26 -1.64
CA THR A 50 -12.75 -9.39 -1.29
C THR A 50 -13.50 -8.18 -1.79
N ASN A 51 -14.59 -8.43 -2.51
CA ASN A 51 -15.49 -7.36 -2.91
C ASN A 51 -16.40 -7.00 -1.74
N LYS A 52 -16.19 -5.82 -1.15
CA LYS A 52 -17.09 -5.29 -0.12
C LYS A 52 -18.19 -4.42 -0.69
N ASN A 53 -18.21 -4.16 -1.99
CA ASN A 53 -19.32 -3.46 -2.63
C ASN A 53 -20.62 -4.24 -2.51
N THR A 54 -21.73 -3.49 -2.54
CA THR A 54 -23.09 -4.04 -2.66
C THR A 54 -23.42 -4.53 -4.07
N ARG A 55 -22.49 -4.38 -5.02
CA ARG A 55 -22.65 -4.71 -6.44
C ARG A 55 -21.47 -5.51 -6.98
N PRO A 56 -21.67 -6.31 -8.03
CA PRO A 56 -20.57 -6.98 -8.70
C PRO A 56 -19.61 -5.96 -9.31
N VAL A 57 -18.33 -6.29 -9.28
CA VAL A 57 -17.27 -5.50 -9.92
C VAL A 57 -16.47 -6.37 -10.87
N LEU A 58 -15.93 -5.76 -11.91
CA LEU A 58 -14.92 -6.39 -12.74
C LEU A 58 -13.55 -5.96 -12.22
N ILE A 59 -12.71 -6.94 -11.91
CA ILE A 59 -11.34 -6.73 -11.50
C ILE A 59 -10.45 -6.98 -12.71
N GLN A 60 -9.54 -6.05 -12.98
CA GLN A 60 -8.43 -6.25 -13.92
C GLN A 60 -7.10 -6.10 -13.16
N SER A 61 -6.22 -7.08 -13.32
CA SER A 61 -4.94 -7.13 -12.61
C SER A 61 -3.77 -7.29 -13.56
N TRP A 62 -2.67 -6.59 -13.30
CA TRP A 62 -1.42 -6.68 -14.06
C TRP A 62 -0.23 -6.28 -13.19
N ILE A 63 0.97 -6.72 -13.57
CA ILE A 63 2.23 -6.35 -12.90
C ILE A 63 2.97 -5.36 -13.80
N ASP A 64 3.58 -4.32 -13.23
CA ASP A 64 4.39 -3.31 -13.93
C ASP A 64 5.80 -3.14 -13.31
N THR A 65 6.66 -2.40 -14.00
CA THR A 65 8.08 -2.16 -13.64
C THR A 65 8.34 -0.88 -12.85
N GLY A 66 7.30 -0.17 -12.40
CA GLY A 66 7.42 1.08 -11.65
C GLY A 66 6.78 2.28 -12.34
N ASN A 67 6.48 2.17 -13.63
CA ASN A 67 5.81 3.22 -14.39
C ASN A 67 4.27 3.16 -14.21
N GLU A 68 3.71 4.07 -13.43
CA GLU A 68 2.26 4.10 -13.15
C GLU A 68 1.41 4.35 -14.40
N ASN A 69 1.98 5.02 -15.41
CA ASN A 69 1.29 5.38 -16.65
C ASN A 69 1.44 4.33 -17.75
N ALA A 70 2.21 3.26 -17.53
CA ALA A 70 2.36 2.19 -18.50
C ALA A 70 1.05 1.41 -18.65
N THR A 71 0.59 1.23 -19.89
CA THR A 71 -0.56 0.38 -20.20
C THR A 71 -0.15 -1.10 -20.17
N PRO A 72 -1.05 -2.02 -19.77
CA PRO A 72 -0.76 -3.46 -19.70
C PRO A 72 -0.11 -4.04 -20.97
N GLU A 73 -0.51 -3.55 -22.14
CA GLU A 73 0.00 -3.99 -23.46
C GLU A 73 1.48 -3.70 -23.69
N LYS A 74 2.03 -2.69 -23.00
CA LYS A 74 3.43 -2.25 -23.16
C LYS A 74 4.35 -2.82 -22.10
N ILE A 75 3.82 -3.64 -21.19
CA ILE A 75 4.57 -4.12 -20.05
C ILE A 75 5.15 -5.49 -20.34
N SER A 76 6.47 -5.59 -20.24
CA SER A 76 7.20 -6.85 -20.21
C SER A 76 7.79 -7.04 -18.81
N VAL A 77 7.29 -8.05 -18.10
CA VAL A 77 7.78 -8.46 -16.78
C VAL A 77 7.91 -9.98 -16.75
N PRO A 78 8.85 -10.54 -15.98
CA PRO A 78 9.03 -11.98 -15.90
C PRO A 78 8.03 -12.63 -14.94
N PHE A 79 6.78 -12.17 -14.95
CA PHE A 79 5.71 -12.69 -14.11
C PHE A 79 4.44 -12.90 -14.94
N VAL A 80 3.75 -13.98 -14.63
CA VAL A 80 2.36 -14.20 -15.06
C VAL A 80 1.46 -14.16 -13.85
N LEU A 81 0.24 -13.66 -14.04
CA LEU A 81 -0.78 -13.69 -13.00
C LEU A 81 -2.09 -14.23 -13.55
N SER A 82 -2.87 -14.88 -12.68
CA SER A 82 -4.15 -15.49 -13.05
C SER A 82 -5.19 -15.42 -11.92
N PRO A 83 -6.46 -15.10 -12.22
CA PRO A 83 -6.93 -14.58 -13.51
C PRO A 83 -6.53 -13.09 -13.70
N PRO A 84 -6.25 -12.63 -14.93
CA PRO A 84 -5.96 -11.22 -15.19
C PRO A 84 -7.21 -10.35 -15.23
N VAL A 85 -8.36 -10.93 -15.55
CA VAL A 85 -9.66 -10.26 -15.54
C VAL A 85 -10.70 -11.22 -14.97
N ASN A 86 -11.47 -10.77 -13.99
CA ASN A 86 -12.53 -11.58 -13.39
C ASN A 86 -13.64 -10.72 -12.79
N ARG A 87 -14.87 -11.24 -12.80
CA ARG A 87 -15.98 -10.65 -12.08
C ARG A 87 -15.96 -11.15 -10.63
N VAL A 88 -16.21 -10.26 -9.67
CA VAL A 88 -16.39 -10.61 -8.25
C VAL A 88 -17.73 -10.07 -7.78
N ASP A 89 -18.62 -10.98 -7.39
CA ASP A 89 -19.92 -10.62 -6.84
C ASP A 89 -19.80 -10.06 -5.40
N PRO A 90 -20.84 -9.38 -4.88
CA PRO A 90 -20.83 -8.81 -3.53
C PRO A 90 -20.46 -9.83 -2.45
N ASP A 91 -19.63 -9.40 -1.50
CA ASP A 91 -19.12 -10.20 -0.37
C ASP A 91 -18.37 -11.49 -0.78
N LYS A 92 -18.03 -11.64 -2.06
CA LYS A 92 -17.21 -12.75 -2.54
C LYS A 92 -15.74 -12.38 -2.59
N GLY A 93 -14.91 -13.41 -2.38
CA GLY A 93 -13.47 -13.32 -2.52
C GLY A 93 -13.01 -13.78 -3.91
N GLN A 94 -11.88 -13.24 -4.36
CA GLN A 94 -11.11 -13.75 -5.48
C GLN A 94 -9.67 -13.96 -5.03
N THR A 95 -9.03 -15.04 -5.47
CA THR A 95 -7.58 -15.20 -5.32
C THR A 95 -6.88 -14.97 -6.65
N ILE A 96 -5.85 -14.12 -6.64
CA ILE A 96 -4.91 -13.94 -7.74
C ILE A 96 -3.67 -14.76 -7.43
N ARG A 97 -3.24 -15.57 -8.39
CA ARG A 97 -2.00 -16.34 -8.35
C ARG A 97 -0.97 -15.64 -9.22
N ILE A 98 0.25 -15.47 -8.70
CA ILE A 98 1.37 -14.86 -9.41
C ILE A 98 2.50 -15.89 -9.49
N SER A 99 3.07 -16.10 -10.67
CA SER A 99 4.19 -17.02 -10.92
C SER A 99 5.31 -16.31 -11.66
N TYR A 100 6.55 -16.54 -11.24
CA TYR A 100 7.74 -16.08 -11.94
C TYR A 100 7.99 -16.96 -13.17
N THR A 101 8.29 -16.36 -14.32
CA THR A 101 8.46 -17.08 -15.60
C THR A 101 9.91 -17.48 -15.87
N GLY A 102 10.88 -16.92 -15.15
CA GLY A 102 12.30 -17.13 -15.43
C GLY A 102 12.87 -16.27 -16.57
N VAL A 103 12.05 -15.53 -17.31
CA VAL A 103 12.47 -14.83 -18.53
C VAL A 103 12.00 -13.37 -18.54
N PRO A 104 12.92 -12.37 -18.49
CA PRO A 104 14.35 -12.55 -18.24
C PRO A 104 14.65 -13.06 -16.82
N ALA A 105 15.84 -13.64 -16.65
CA ALA A 105 16.35 -14.02 -15.35
C ALA A 105 16.48 -12.79 -14.45
N LEU A 106 15.98 -12.88 -13.22
CA LEU A 106 16.12 -11.83 -12.21
C LEU A 106 17.44 -12.01 -11.45
N PRO A 107 18.04 -10.90 -10.95
CA PRO A 107 19.18 -10.97 -10.03
C PRO A 107 18.92 -11.95 -8.89
N GLN A 108 19.91 -12.79 -8.59
CA GLN A 108 19.83 -13.78 -7.51
C GLN A 108 20.60 -13.32 -6.26
N ASP A 109 21.33 -12.22 -6.36
CA ASP A 109 22.17 -11.63 -5.31
C ASP A 109 21.49 -10.47 -4.56
N LYS A 110 20.30 -10.04 -5.00
CA LYS A 110 19.51 -8.98 -4.39
C LYS A 110 18.03 -9.09 -4.72
N GLU A 111 17.19 -8.44 -3.94
CA GLU A 111 15.77 -8.31 -4.27
C GLU A 111 15.53 -7.47 -5.52
N SER A 112 14.49 -7.84 -6.26
CA SER A 112 13.93 -7.04 -7.36
C SER A 112 12.55 -6.54 -6.99
N VAL A 113 12.15 -5.37 -7.50
CA VAL A 113 10.86 -4.74 -7.21
C VAL A 113 10.04 -4.54 -8.47
N TYR A 114 8.77 -4.87 -8.36
CA TYR A 114 7.70 -4.71 -9.33
C TYR A 114 6.46 -4.16 -8.63
N TRP A 115 5.39 -3.90 -9.37
CA TRP A 115 4.14 -3.39 -8.81
C TRP A 115 2.95 -4.19 -9.31
N LEU A 116 2.16 -4.73 -8.40
CA LEU A 116 0.85 -5.29 -8.71
C LEU A 116 -0.18 -4.18 -8.74
N ASN A 117 -0.96 -4.16 -9.82
CA ASN A 117 -2.09 -3.28 -10.01
C ASN A 117 -3.38 -4.09 -9.98
N VAL A 118 -4.37 -3.58 -9.26
CA VAL A 118 -5.72 -4.14 -9.19
C VAL A 118 -6.69 -3.00 -9.46
N LEU A 119 -7.26 -2.98 -10.67
CA LEU A 119 -8.25 -2.01 -11.11
C LEU A 119 -9.66 -2.58 -10.89
N GLU A 120 -10.45 -1.86 -10.11
CA GLU A 120 -11.86 -2.16 -9.86
C GLU A 120 -12.74 -1.33 -10.79
N VAL A 121 -13.46 -2.01 -11.68
CA VAL A 121 -14.44 -1.38 -12.59
C VAL A 121 -15.85 -1.71 -12.10
N PRO A 122 -16.61 -0.72 -11.60
CA PRO A 122 -17.96 -0.95 -11.08
C PRO A 122 -18.96 -1.28 -12.20
N SER A 123 -19.97 -2.10 -11.88
CA SER A 123 -21.06 -2.39 -12.80
C SER A 123 -21.93 -1.16 -13.06
N LYS A 124 -22.30 -0.91 -14.33
CA LYS A 124 -23.28 0.13 -14.68
C LYS A 124 -24.69 -0.30 -14.28
N ASP A 125 -25.46 0.63 -13.70
CA ASP A 125 -26.89 0.41 -13.46
C ASP A 125 -27.67 0.42 -14.77
N LYS A 126 -28.34 -0.69 -15.09
CA LYS A 126 -29.26 -0.76 -16.23
C LYS A 126 -30.59 -0.03 -16.02
N LYS A 127 -30.91 0.35 -14.77
CA LYS A 127 -32.23 0.90 -14.36
C LYS A 127 -32.28 2.42 -14.20
N GLN A 128 -31.20 3.15 -14.48
CA GLN A 128 -31.20 4.61 -14.31
C GLN A 128 -30.84 5.27 -15.63
N GLU A 129 -31.84 5.92 -16.22
CA GLU A 129 -31.77 6.64 -17.49
C GLU A 129 -30.67 7.71 -17.55
N ALA A 130 -30.35 8.07 -18.79
CA ALA A 130 -29.25 8.91 -19.26
C ALA A 130 -29.31 10.41 -18.85
N SER A 131 -30.05 10.78 -17.82
CA SER A 131 -30.37 12.19 -17.49
C SER A 131 -29.74 12.74 -16.21
N GLN A 132 -28.78 12.03 -15.62
CA GLN A 132 -27.98 12.57 -14.50
C GLN A 132 -26.50 12.59 -14.87
N GLN A 133 -25.85 13.75 -14.74
CA GLN A 133 -24.39 13.85 -14.76
C GLN A 133 -23.84 12.93 -13.66
N LYS A 134 -23.34 11.76 -14.03
CA LYS A 134 -22.76 10.80 -13.10
C LYS A 134 -21.25 10.82 -13.22
N LEU A 135 -20.60 11.07 -12.09
CA LEU A 135 -19.18 10.84 -11.93
C LEU A 135 -18.97 9.34 -11.68
N ASN A 136 -18.39 8.64 -12.66
CA ASN A 136 -17.94 7.27 -12.46
C ASN A 136 -16.50 7.30 -11.92
N VAL A 137 -16.33 6.83 -10.69
CA VAL A 137 -15.01 6.67 -10.08
C VAL A 137 -14.57 5.22 -10.23
N VAL A 138 -13.31 5.04 -10.65
CA VAL A 138 -12.67 3.73 -10.82
C VAL A 138 -11.44 3.73 -9.95
N PHE A 139 -11.29 2.72 -9.09
CA PHE A 139 -10.18 2.64 -8.14
C PHE A 139 -9.10 1.69 -8.65
N ARG A 140 -7.84 2.15 -8.67
CA ARG A 140 -6.66 1.31 -8.93
C ARG A 140 -5.84 1.22 -7.65
N THR A 141 -5.83 0.04 -7.04
CA THR A 141 -4.90 -0.26 -5.96
C THR A 141 -3.58 -0.70 -6.56
N ARG A 142 -2.47 -0.08 -6.12
CA ARG A 142 -1.12 -0.39 -6.58
C ARG A 142 -0.24 -0.70 -5.39
N ILE A 143 0.29 -1.92 -5.34
CA ILE A 143 1.16 -2.38 -4.25
C ILE A 143 2.47 -2.95 -4.79
N LYS A 144 3.52 -2.92 -3.98
CA LYS A 144 4.82 -3.46 -4.37
C LYS A 144 4.80 -4.98 -4.37
N LEU A 145 5.42 -5.57 -5.39
CA LEU A 145 5.74 -6.99 -5.53
C LEU A 145 7.26 -7.11 -5.46
N PHE A 146 7.78 -7.69 -4.38
CA PHE A 146 9.19 -7.96 -4.22
C PHE A 146 9.48 -9.40 -4.62
N TYR A 147 10.43 -9.60 -5.53
CA TYR A 147 11.05 -10.90 -5.77
C TYR A 147 12.26 -11.04 -4.87
N ARG A 148 12.23 -12.02 -3.98
CA ARG A 148 13.29 -12.32 -3.03
C ARG A 148 13.94 -13.65 -3.40
N PRO A 149 15.16 -13.66 -3.98
CA PRO A 149 15.88 -14.90 -4.28
C PRO A 149 15.98 -15.84 -3.08
N GLY A 150 15.99 -17.15 -3.35
CA GLY A 150 16.21 -18.15 -2.30
C GLY A 150 17.65 -18.08 -1.77
N GLY A 151 17.82 -18.13 -0.46
CA GLY A 151 19.16 -18.11 0.17
C GLY A 151 19.83 -16.72 0.18
N LEU A 152 19.07 -15.65 -0.03
CA LEU A 152 19.58 -14.28 0.07
C LEU A 152 20.14 -14.03 1.48
N GLU A 153 21.39 -13.58 1.57
CA GLU A 153 22.03 -13.30 2.86
C GLU A 153 21.44 -12.06 3.54
N GLY A 154 21.34 -12.12 4.87
CA GLY A 154 20.77 -11.07 5.70
C GLY A 154 19.30 -11.33 6.02
N ASP A 155 18.61 -10.28 6.46
CA ASP A 155 17.20 -10.33 6.81
C ASP A 155 16.51 -9.00 6.48
N SER A 156 15.26 -9.05 6.02
CA SER A 156 14.51 -7.86 5.59
C SER A 156 14.20 -6.89 6.73
N ILE A 157 14.05 -7.39 7.96
CA ILE A 157 13.84 -6.56 9.15
C ILE A 157 15.14 -5.85 9.51
N GLN A 158 16.25 -6.58 9.53
CA GLN A 158 17.58 -6.02 9.84
C GLN A 158 18.09 -5.04 8.76
N ALA A 159 17.68 -5.20 7.51
CA ALA A 159 18.03 -4.30 6.42
C ALA A 159 17.70 -2.83 6.73
N ALA A 160 16.56 -2.58 7.38
CA ALA A 160 16.17 -1.22 7.80
C ALA A 160 17.10 -0.64 8.87
N ASP A 161 17.50 -1.45 9.86
CA ASP A 161 18.41 -1.04 10.94
C ASP A 161 19.85 -0.78 10.49
N ASN A 162 20.20 -1.26 9.30
CA ASN A 162 21.50 -1.15 8.66
C ASN A 162 21.55 -0.03 7.60
N LEU A 163 20.49 0.77 7.46
CA LEU A 163 20.56 2.00 6.67
C LEU A 163 21.58 2.95 7.30
N HIS A 164 22.54 3.40 6.47
CA HIS A 164 23.52 4.41 6.88
C HIS A 164 23.01 5.80 6.53
N TRP A 165 22.90 6.66 7.54
CA TRP A 165 22.33 7.99 7.37
C TRP A 165 23.41 9.06 7.47
N ARG A 166 23.43 9.99 6.51
CA ARG A 166 24.29 11.18 6.53
C ARG A 166 23.43 12.43 6.49
N LEU A 167 23.58 13.29 7.49
CA LEU A 167 22.94 14.60 7.53
C LEU A 167 23.83 15.63 6.81
N ASN A 168 23.27 16.31 5.83
CA ASN A 168 23.92 17.33 5.01
C ASN A 168 23.08 18.62 5.05
N GLY A 169 23.15 19.35 6.15
CA GLY A 169 22.33 20.56 6.36
C GLY A 169 20.83 20.25 6.35
N GLN A 170 20.12 20.73 5.32
CA GLN A 170 18.67 20.53 5.13
C GLN A 170 18.32 19.19 4.45
N ASN A 171 19.28 18.27 4.34
CA ASN A 171 19.06 16.99 3.67
C ASN A 171 19.54 15.83 4.56
N ALA A 172 18.87 14.68 4.41
CA ALA A 172 19.33 13.41 4.95
C ALA A 172 19.52 12.42 3.79
N THR A 173 20.71 11.86 3.66
CA THR A 173 21.01 10.82 2.68
C THR A 173 21.02 9.47 3.38
N ALA A 174 20.17 8.54 2.96
CA ALA A 174 20.17 7.17 3.43
C ALA A 174 20.78 6.25 2.37
N GLN A 175 21.77 5.46 2.76
CA GLN A 175 22.39 4.45 1.92
C GLN A 175 21.95 3.06 2.35
N ASN A 176 21.44 2.29 1.39
CA ASN A 176 21.04 0.90 1.60
C ASN A 176 22.13 -0.06 1.10
N ASN A 177 22.98 -0.52 2.01
CA ASN A 177 24.02 -1.51 1.71
C ASN A 177 23.51 -2.96 1.80
N SER A 178 22.23 -3.17 2.13
CA SER A 178 21.63 -4.49 2.22
C SER A 178 21.23 -5.03 0.84
N LYS A 179 20.90 -6.32 0.80
CA LYS A 179 20.37 -6.99 -0.39
C LYS A 179 18.84 -6.85 -0.54
N TYR A 180 18.18 -6.14 0.38
CA TYR A 180 16.72 -5.99 0.46
C TYR A 180 16.28 -4.57 0.14
N ASN A 181 15.08 -4.39 -0.40
CA ASN A 181 14.46 -3.09 -0.57
C ASN A 181 13.94 -2.58 0.77
N VAL A 182 14.37 -1.40 1.20
CA VAL A 182 13.85 -0.78 2.43
C VAL A 182 12.82 0.28 2.06
N THR A 183 11.59 0.16 2.57
CA THR A 183 10.56 1.18 2.38
C THR A 183 10.53 2.10 3.60
N VAL A 184 11.16 3.27 3.51
CA VAL A 184 11.00 4.34 4.49
C VAL A 184 9.63 4.98 4.24
N PHE A 185 8.77 4.98 5.26
CA PHE A 185 7.44 5.58 5.22
C PHE A 185 7.52 7.08 5.55
N THR A 186 8.11 7.39 6.70
CA THR A 186 8.27 8.76 7.21
C THR A 186 9.63 8.92 7.84
N ILE A 187 10.20 10.11 7.73
CA ILE A 187 11.41 10.52 8.43
C ILE A 187 11.01 11.56 9.45
N ASN A 188 11.29 11.29 10.71
CA ASN A 188 10.98 12.14 11.84
C ASN A 188 12.28 12.77 12.34
N PHE A 189 12.30 14.07 12.52
CA PHE A 189 13.49 14.78 12.97
C PHE A 189 13.11 15.95 13.87
N LYS A 190 14.07 16.39 14.68
CA LYS A 190 13.92 17.57 15.54
C LYS A 190 15.00 18.58 15.20
N GLY A 191 14.58 19.81 14.89
CA GLY A 191 15.49 20.93 14.62
C GLY A 191 15.05 22.17 15.37
N SER A 192 15.99 22.86 16.03
CA SER A 192 15.71 24.09 16.80
C SER A 192 14.54 23.96 17.79
N GLY A 193 14.38 22.78 18.41
CA GLY A 193 13.28 22.51 19.35
C GLY A 193 11.96 22.05 18.71
N VAL A 194 11.82 22.11 17.39
CA VAL A 194 10.59 21.75 16.66
C VAL A 194 10.70 20.35 16.06
N SER A 195 9.71 19.50 16.33
CA SER A 195 9.56 18.19 15.68
C SER A 195 8.91 18.37 14.30
N SER A 196 9.44 17.67 13.30
CA SER A 196 8.97 17.75 11.92
C SER A 196 9.12 16.43 11.22
N GLU A 197 8.39 16.29 10.11
CA GLU A 197 8.34 15.06 9.33
C GLU A 197 8.65 15.34 7.86
N ALA A 198 9.34 14.40 7.22
CA ALA A 198 9.55 14.37 5.78
C ALA A 198 9.01 13.05 5.20
N LYS A 199 8.50 13.13 3.96
CA LYS A 199 8.00 11.97 3.24
C LYS A 199 9.14 10.99 2.96
N GLY A 200 8.94 9.72 3.26
CA GLY A 200 9.89 8.66 2.93
C GLY A 200 9.82 8.19 1.48
N ALA A 201 10.71 7.27 1.15
CA ALA A 201 10.81 6.63 -0.15
C ALA A 201 11.29 5.18 0.03
N MET A 202 11.15 4.39 -1.03
CA MET A 202 11.85 3.11 -1.08
C MET A 202 13.29 3.33 -1.51
N ILE A 203 14.19 2.61 -0.88
CA ILE A 203 15.62 2.61 -1.20
C ILE A 203 15.97 1.19 -1.63
N ALA A 204 16.30 1.01 -2.90
CA ALA A 204 16.66 -0.29 -3.47
C ALA A 204 18.03 -0.77 -2.96
N PRO A 205 18.35 -2.07 -3.08
CA PRO A 205 19.67 -2.59 -2.74
C PRO A 205 20.80 -1.85 -3.46
N GLY A 206 21.75 -1.31 -2.71
CA GLY A 206 22.88 -0.51 -3.20
C GLY A 206 22.55 0.95 -3.53
N GLU A 207 21.30 1.38 -3.37
CA GLU A 207 20.88 2.76 -3.66
C GLU A 207 21.23 3.70 -2.49
N SER A 208 21.54 4.96 -2.83
CA SER A 208 21.50 6.07 -1.89
C SER A 208 20.38 7.03 -2.27
N HIS A 209 19.55 7.40 -1.30
CA HIS A 209 18.43 8.32 -1.51
C HIS A 209 18.55 9.54 -0.61
N THR A 210 18.37 10.73 -1.19
CA THR A 210 18.45 12.00 -0.46
C THR A 210 17.07 12.58 -0.22
N PHE A 211 16.72 12.76 1.05
CA PHE A 211 15.48 13.34 1.52
C PHE A 211 15.68 14.81 1.88
N SER A 212 14.80 15.68 1.38
CA SER A 212 14.76 17.09 1.79
C SER A 212 14.02 17.21 3.12
N LEU A 213 14.76 17.64 4.14
CA LEU A 213 14.25 17.97 5.45
C LEU A 213 13.99 19.47 5.43
N LYS A 214 12.73 19.89 5.31
CA LYS A 214 12.32 21.31 5.28
C LYS A 214 12.58 21.99 6.63
N ASN A 215 13.84 22.13 7.01
CA ASN A 215 14.31 22.57 8.32
C ASN A 215 15.34 23.70 8.16
N SER A 216 15.27 24.71 9.02
CA SER A 216 16.19 25.85 9.01
C SER A 216 17.32 25.76 10.04
N GLY A 217 17.37 24.72 10.88
CA GLY A 217 18.36 24.57 11.96
C GLY A 217 19.13 23.24 11.98
N ASN A 218 20.08 23.13 12.91
CA ASN A 218 20.77 21.86 13.18
C ASN A 218 19.79 20.80 13.66
N ILE A 219 19.99 19.56 13.22
CA ILE A 219 19.13 18.43 13.56
C ILE A 219 19.80 17.66 14.70
N ASP A 220 19.12 17.58 15.84
CA ASP A 220 19.63 16.95 17.07
C ASP A 220 19.41 15.42 17.09
N GLY A 221 18.73 14.88 16.07
CA GLY A 221 18.49 13.47 15.91
C GLY A 221 17.49 13.18 14.79
N LEU A 222 17.63 12.00 14.18
CA LEU A 222 16.76 11.50 13.12
C LEU A 222 16.26 10.10 13.49
N SER A 223 14.96 9.90 13.40
CA SER A 223 14.31 8.60 13.42
C SER A 223 13.50 8.43 12.14
N PHE A 224 13.15 7.20 11.82
CA PHE A 224 12.39 6.91 10.61
C PHE A 224 11.52 5.70 10.84
N ASP A 225 10.37 5.70 10.19
CA ASP A 225 9.45 4.58 10.19
C ASP A 225 9.62 3.83 8.88
N THR A 226 9.72 2.50 8.95
CA THR A 226 9.71 1.63 7.76
C THR A 226 8.46 0.78 7.71
N ILE A 227 8.14 0.27 6.52
CA ILE A 227 7.11 -0.76 6.34
C ILE A 227 7.81 -2.10 6.18
N ASN A 228 7.54 -3.05 7.08
CA ASN A 228 8.08 -4.41 7.01
C ASN A 228 7.33 -5.29 6.00
N ASP A 229 7.69 -6.57 5.88
CA ASP A 229 7.08 -7.52 4.92
C ASP A 229 5.58 -7.76 5.17
N TYR A 230 5.11 -7.59 6.41
CA TYR A 230 3.72 -7.74 6.81
C TYR A 230 2.89 -6.45 6.67
N GLY A 231 3.52 -5.36 6.23
CA GLY A 231 2.84 -4.07 6.10
C GLY A 231 2.76 -3.26 7.39
N ALA A 232 3.43 -3.68 8.47
CA ALA A 232 3.45 -2.94 9.74
C ALA A 232 4.50 -1.81 9.71
N LEU A 233 4.19 -0.72 10.40
CA LEU A 233 5.12 0.39 10.65
C LEU A 233 6.06 0.02 11.80
N ILE A 234 7.36 0.11 11.53
CA ILE A 234 8.42 -0.14 12.52
C ILE A 234 9.25 1.12 12.67
N ASN A 235 9.43 1.59 13.90
CA ASN A 235 10.22 2.77 14.20
C ASN A 235 11.69 2.41 14.41
N HIS A 236 12.58 3.21 13.82
CA HIS A 236 14.03 3.05 13.89
C HIS A 236 14.69 4.37 14.25
N LYS A 237 15.85 4.29 14.92
CA LYS A 237 16.75 5.44 15.09
C LYS A 237 17.81 5.41 13.99
N ALA A 238 18.07 6.54 13.36
CA ALA A 238 19.14 6.64 12.38
C ALA A 238 20.50 6.52 13.05
N LYS A 239 21.33 5.66 12.46
CA LYS A 239 22.74 5.53 12.78
C LYS A 239 23.52 6.34 11.76
N SER A 240 24.37 7.23 12.26
CA SER A 240 25.35 8.00 11.48
C SER A 240 26.50 7.11 11.03
#